data_AF-A0AAW8YNX1-F1
#
_entry.id   AF-A0AAW8YNX1-F1
#
_cell.length_a   1.000
_cell.length_b   1.000
_cell.length_c   1.000
_cell.angle_alpha   90.00
_cell.angle_beta   90.00
_cell.angle_gamma   90.00
#
_symmetry.space_group_name_H-M   'P 1'
#
loop_
_entity.id
_entity.type
_entity.pdbx_description
1 polymer ?
#
loop_
_entity_poly.entity_id
_entity_poly.type
_entity_poly.pdbx_seq_one_letter_code
_entity_poly.pdbx_strand_id
1 'polypeptide(L)'
;MKKKKWTIVGVIIAVLVIIGGGVYWNMSHVVAKKVPGNTYIYQGLSKDKSVYLTFAESGDHVVVSSNKADAAKASQSASSFDRQYKAQEKSATWSYKAEGGTLTLAEETKDGQVSQWQYNHILATNKKFTARSFTYQIAKAGQGQVKRKVVFEKVS
;
A
#
# COMPACT_ATOMS: atom_id res chain seq x y z
N MET A 1 8.57 -38.87 -10.87
CA MET A 1 9.10 -37.90 -9.88
C MET A 1 8.81 -36.46 -10.34
N LYS A 2 7.72 -35.83 -9.88
CA LYS A 2 7.37 -34.42 -10.22
C LYS A 2 6.91 -33.61 -8.99
N LYS A 3 7.53 -33.80 -7.83
CA LYS A 3 7.12 -33.16 -6.56
C LYS A 3 7.91 -31.88 -6.20
N LYS A 4 8.90 -31.46 -6.99
CA LYS A 4 9.82 -30.35 -6.61
C LYS A 4 9.33 -28.93 -6.95
N LYS A 5 8.43 -28.75 -7.94
CA LYS A 5 8.00 -27.39 -8.35
C LYS A 5 6.94 -26.78 -7.44
N TRP A 6 6.05 -27.60 -6.87
CA TRP A 6 4.97 -27.12 -5.99
C TRP A 6 5.49 -26.74 -4.59
N THR A 7 6.53 -27.42 -4.10
CA THR A 7 7.15 -27.08 -2.81
C THR A 7 7.86 -25.72 -2.86
N ILE A 8 8.48 -25.35 -3.99
CA ILE A 8 9.18 -24.06 -4.12
C ILE A 8 8.19 -22.89 -4.14
N VAL A 9 7.07 -23.02 -4.85
CA VAL A 9 6.01 -21.99 -4.86
C VAL A 9 5.35 -21.86 -3.49
N GLY A 10 5.08 -23.00 -2.82
CA GLY A 10 4.53 -23.00 -1.46
C GLY A 10 5.47 -22.39 -0.41
N VAL A 11 6.79 -22.58 -0.54
CA VAL A 11 7.78 -21.96 0.35
C VAL A 11 7.92 -20.46 0.10
N ILE A 12 7.83 -19.98 -1.14
CA ILE A 12 7.86 -18.54 -1.44
C ILE A 12 6.60 -17.84 -0.91
N ILE A 13 5.42 -18.45 -1.07
CA ILE A 13 4.16 -17.94 -0.50
C ILE A 13 4.22 -17.99 1.04
N ALA A 14 4.73 -19.07 1.63
CA ALA A 14 4.90 -19.17 3.08
C ALA A 14 5.90 -18.15 3.63
N VAL A 15 6.98 -17.84 2.91
CA VAL A 15 7.95 -16.79 3.31
C VAL A 15 7.34 -15.39 3.16
N LEU A 16 6.50 -15.15 2.15
CA LEU A 16 5.73 -13.89 2.04
C LEU A 16 4.69 -13.76 3.18
N VAL A 17 4.07 -14.87 3.59
CA VAL A 17 3.15 -14.90 4.74
C VAL A 17 3.89 -14.80 6.09
N ILE A 18 5.11 -15.32 6.21
CA ILE A 18 5.91 -15.27 7.46
C ILE A 18 6.60 -13.90 7.62
N ILE A 19 7.04 -13.26 6.54
CA ILE A 19 7.57 -11.88 6.57
C ILE A 19 6.42 -10.86 6.67
N GLY A 20 5.23 -11.16 6.13
CA GLY A 20 4.05 -10.30 6.20
C GLY A 20 3.11 -10.51 7.41
N GLY A 21 3.26 -11.62 8.16
CA GLY A 21 2.27 -12.06 9.16
C GLY A 21 2.76 -12.16 10.60
N GLY A 22 4.05 -11.93 10.88
CA GLY A 22 4.62 -12.13 12.21
C GLY A 22 5.19 -10.88 12.84
N VAL A 23 4.54 -10.42 13.91
CA VAL A 23 5.07 -9.51 14.96
C VAL A 23 5.15 -8.02 14.58
N TYR A 24 4.08 -7.27 14.80
CA TYR A 24 4.11 -5.97 15.50
C TYR A 24 2.66 -5.60 15.88
N TRP A 25 2.15 -6.33 16.88
CA TRP A 25 0.90 -5.98 17.53
C TRP A 25 1.15 -4.88 18.55
N ASN A 26 0.20 -3.95 18.58
CA ASN A 26 -0.05 -2.95 19.62
C ASN A 26 0.62 -1.57 19.44
N MET A 27 -0.04 -0.65 18.70
CA MET A 27 -0.20 0.77 19.10
C MET A 27 -0.99 1.61 18.08
N SER A 28 -2.12 2.18 18.49
CA SER A 28 -2.97 3.19 17.80
C SER A 28 -3.91 2.72 16.66
N HIS A 29 -5.20 2.64 16.99
CA HIS A 29 -6.36 2.43 16.10
C HIS A 29 -6.70 3.60 15.16
N VAL A 30 -5.97 4.72 15.21
CA VAL A 30 -6.38 5.96 14.54
C VAL A 30 -6.17 5.88 13.02
N VAL A 31 -5.14 5.16 12.55
CA VAL A 31 -4.84 5.01 11.11
C VAL A 31 -5.91 4.15 10.43
N ALA A 32 -6.30 3.05 11.07
CA ALA A 32 -7.36 2.15 10.61
C ALA A 32 -8.71 2.86 10.41
N LYS A 33 -8.97 3.95 11.15
CA LYS A 33 -10.19 4.75 11.02
C LYS A 33 -10.08 5.90 10.01
N LYS A 34 -8.87 6.37 9.72
CA LYS A 34 -8.66 7.59 8.92
C LYS A 34 -8.22 7.33 7.49
N VAL A 35 -7.60 6.19 7.20
CA VAL A 35 -7.13 5.85 5.86
C VAL A 35 -8.24 5.36 4.93
N PRO A 36 -9.13 4.42 5.32
CA PRO A 36 -10.18 3.92 4.43
C PRO A 36 -11.08 5.02 3.88
N GLY A 37 -11.49 4.91 2.61
CA GLY A 37 -12.41 5.83 1.94
C GLY A 37 -11.84 7.22 1.62
N ASN A 38 -10.53 7.40 1.73
CA ASN A 38 -9.88 8.70 1.53
C ASN A 38 -8.83 8.64 0.43
N THR A 39 -8.58 9.77 -0.21
CA THR A 39 -7.50 9.94 -1.19
C THR A 39 -6.36 10.75 -0.60
N TYR A 40 -5.14 10.30 -0.83
CA TYR A 40 -3.93 10.98 -0.38
C TYR A 40 -2.94 11.19 -1.52
N ILE A 41 -2.22 12.30 -1.47
CA ILE A 41 -1.06 12.56 -2.31
C ILE A 41 0.22 12.35 -1.49
N TYR A 42 1.10 11.52 -2.02
CA TYR A 42 2.46 11.34 -1.58
C TYR A 42 3.40 12.01 -2.58
N GLN A 43 4.12 13.03 -2.11
CA GLN A 43 5.23 13.60 -2.87
C GLN A 43 6.51 12.87 -2.45
N GLY A 44 7.14 12.20 -3.41
CA GLY A 44 8.43 11.56 -3.17
C GLY A 44 9.47 12.56 -2.66
N LEU A 45 10.60 12.07 -2.15
CA LEU A 45 11.66 12.92 -1.59
C LEU A 45 12.22 13.97 -2.56
N SER A 46 12.06 13.76 -3.88
CA SER A 46 12.47 14.71 -4.92
C SER A 46 11.40 15.76 -5.29
N LYS A 47 10.18 15.71 -4.72
CA LYS A 47 9.02 16.58 -5.02
C LYS A 47 8.51 16.59 -6.48
N ASP A 48 9.31 16.13 -7.45
CA ASP A 48 8.96 16.12 -8.88
C ASP A 48 8.01 14.98 -9.28
N LYS A 49 7.84 13.99 -8.40
CA LYS A 49 6.94 12.85 -8.60
C LYS A 49 5.94 12.77 -7.47
N SER A 50 4.68 12.92 -7.84
CA SER A 50 3.53 12.74 -6.94
C SER A 50 2.83 11.42 -7.26
N VAL A 51 2.47 10.69 -6.22
CA VAL A 51 1.66 9.48 -6.31
C VAL A 51 0.38 9.71 -5.50
N TYR A 52 -0.75 9.44 -6.12
CA TYR A 52 -2.06 9.49 -5.52
C TYR A 52 -2.48 8.09 -5.09
N LEU A 53 -2.96 7.98 -3.85
CA LEU A 53 -3.44 6.75 -3.24
C LEU A 53 -4.89 6.96 -2.86
N THR A 54 -5.81 6.31 -3.56
CA THR A 54 -7.22 6.29 -3.21
C THR A 54 -7.50 4.98 -2.50
N PHE A 55 -7.93 5.03 -1.25
CA PHE A 55 -8.21 3.84 -0.44
C PHE A 55 -9.69 3.48 -0.53
N ALA A 56 -9.99 2.18 -0.68
CA ALA A 56 -11.37 1.70 -0.64
C ALA A 56 -12.04 2.07 0.70
N GLU A 57 -13.34 2.36 0.67
CA GLU A 57 -14.14 2.59 1.90
C GLU A 57 -14.19 1.34 2.79
N SER A 58 -14.14 0.16 2.18
CA SER A 58 -14.10 -1.13 2.85
C SER A 58 -13.21 -2.10 2.07
N GLY A 59 -12.65 -3.09 2.77
CA GLY A 59 -11.68 -4.01 2.20
C GLY A 59 -10.26 -3.44 2.21
N ASP A 60 -9.37 -4.11 1.47
CA ASP A 60 -7.94 -3.87 1.45
C ASP A 60 -7.46 -3.31 0.11
N HIS A 61 -8.35 -2.92 -0.81
CA HIS A 61 -7.95 -2.40 -2.11
C HIS A 61 -7.51 -0.94 -2.06
N VAL A 62 -6.50 -0.58 -2.84
CA VAL A 62 -6.04 0.79 -3.03
C VAL A 62 -5.75 1.05 -4.52
N VAL A 63 -6.22 2.17 -5.04
CA VAL A 63 -5.87 2.64 -6.38
C VAL A 63 -4.64 3.53 -6.27
N VAL A 64 -3.60 3.22 -7.05
CA VAL A 64 -2.34 3.95 -7.06
C VAL A 64 -2.13 4.55 -8.43
N SER A 65 -2.03 5.88 -8.51
CA SER A 65 -1.91 6.60 -9.78
C SER A 65 -0.93 7.76 -9.69
N SER A 66 -0.16 8.01 -10.74
CA SER A 66 0.59 9.25 -10.91
C SER A 66 -0.25 10.38 -11.50
N ASN A 67 -1.49 10.10 -11.93
CA ASN A 67 -2.39 11.06 -12.56
C ASN A 67 -3.49 11.51 -11.59
N LYS A 68 -3.53 12.82 -11.31
CA LYS A 68 -4.55 13.44 -10.44
C LYS A 68 -5.98 13.17 -10.92
N ALA A 69 -6.21 13.15 -12.23
CA ALA A 69 -7.56 12.94 -12.79
C ALA A 69 -8.08 11.52 -12.53
N ASP A 70 -7.21 10.51 -12.57
CA ASP A 70 -7.62 9.13 -12.32
C ASP A 70 -7.85 8.88 -10.82
N ALA A 71 -7.05 9.51 -9.97
CA ALA A 71 -7.30 9.53 -8.52
C ALA A 71 -8.64 10.21 -8.17
N ALA A 72 -8.96 11.34 -8.83
CA ALA A 72 -10.22 12.04 -8.65
C ALA A 72 -11.42 11.20 -9.10
N LYS A 73 -11.32 10.44 -10.21
CA LYS A 73 -12.36 9.48 -10.60
C LYS A 73 -12.53 8.38 -9.57
N ALA A 74 -11.42 7.81 -9.08
CA ALA A 74 -11.45 6.74 -8.09
C ALA A 74 -12.11 7.19 -6.78
N SER A 75 -12.04 8.47 -6.42
CA SER A 75 -12.57 8.99 -5.16
C SER A 75 -14.04 9.45 -5.22
N GLN A 76 -14.70 9.36 -6.37
CA GLN A 76 -16.06 9.86 -6.54
C GLN A 76 -17.12 8.99 -5.85
N SER A 77 -16.97 7.67 -5.93
CA SER A 77 -17.91 6.69 -5.37
C SER A 77 -17.27 5.31 -5.33
N ALA A 78 -17.85 4.39 -4.56
CA ALA A 78 -17.44 2.99 -4.53
C ALA A 78 -17.43 2.33 -5.94
N SER A 79 -18.44 2.59 -6.78
CA SER A 79 -18.46 2.01 -8.14
C SER A 79 -17.39 2.62 -9.06
N SER A 80 -17.08 3.91 -8.87
CA SER A 80 -16.02 4.59 -9.62
C SER A 80 -14.65 4.09 -9.18
N PHE A 81 -14.46 3.88 -7.87
CA PHE A 81 -13.31 3.22 -7.30
C PHE A 81 -13.10 1.84 -7.90
N ASP A 82 -14.12 0.97 -7.85
CA ASP A 82 -14.04 -0.40 -8.38
C ASP A 82 -13.67 -0.42 -9.86
N ARG A 83 -14.20 0.53 -10.65
CA ARG A 83 -13.86 0.65 -12.07
C ARG A 83 -12.40 1.01 -12.28
N GLN A 84 -11.85 1.94 -11.50
CA GLN A 84 -10.43 2.31 -11.59
C GLN A 84 -9.53 1.17 -11.12
N TYR A 85 -9.91 0.51 -10.02
CA TYR A 85 -9.19 -0.66 -9.51
C TYR A 85 -9.14 -1.80 -10.52
N LYS A 86 -10.28 -2.15 -11.14
CA LYS A 86 -10.36 -3.17 -12.19
C LYS A 86 -9.59 -2.81 -13.47
N ALA A 87 -9.37 -1.52 -13.73
CA ALA A 87 -8.50 -1.11 -14.82
C ALA A 87 -7.03 -1.31 -14.45
N GLN A 88 -6.64 -0.99 -13.22
CA GLN A 88 -5.28 -1.12 -12.69
C GLN A 88 -4.84 -2.58 -12.51
N GLU A 89 -5.74 -3.46 -12.05
CA GLU A 89 -5.46 -4.89 -11.84
C GLU A 89 -5.05 -5.63 -13.14
N LYS A 90 -5.33 -5.04 -14.31
CA LYS A 90 -4.82 -5.53 -15.60
C LYS A 90 -3.31 -5.43 -15.73
N SER A 91 -2.61 -4.77 -14.82
CA SER A 91 -1.15 -4.71 -14.80
C SER A 91 -0.60 -5.18 -13.45
N ALA A 92 -1.19 -4.69 -12.36
CA ALA A 92 -0.82 -5.06 -11.00
C ALA A 92 -2.01 -4.83 -10.05
N THR A 93 -2.18 -5.72 -9.07
CA THR A 93 -3.11 -5.52 -7.96
C THR A 93 -2.40 -4.74 -6.85
N TRP A 94 -3.15 -3.89 -6.17
CA TRP A 94 -2.64 -3.07 -5.09
C TRP A 94 -3.51 -3.21 -3.87
N SER A 95 -2.91 -3.62 -2.76
CA SER A 95 -3.60 -3.75 -1.48
C SER A 95 -2.95 -2.91 -0.39
N TYR A 96 -3.71 -2.66 0.66
CA TYR A 96 -3.24 -1.95 1.83
C TYR A 96 -3.73 -2.58 3.13
N LYS A 97 -2.96 -2.37 4.19
CA LYS A 97 -3.35 -2.70 5.54
C LYS A 97 -3.01 -1.55 6.47
N ALA A 98 -4.02 -0.96 7.09
CA ALA A 98 -3.86 0.13 8.06
C ALA A 98 -4.17 -0.40 9.47
N GLU A 99 -3.15 -0.64 10.28
CA GLU A 99 -3.29 -1.21 11.62
C GLU A 99 -2.20 -0.69 12.56
N GLY A 100 -2.51 -0.48 13.85
CA GLY A 100 -1.49 -0.27 14.87
C GLY A 100 -0.46 0.82 14.52
N GLY A 101 -0.91 1.97 14.03
CA GLY A 101 -0.01 3.08 13.70
C GLY A 101 0.88 2.80 12.50
N THR A 102 0.57 1.79 11.69
CA THR A 102 1.27 1.43 10.48
C THR A 102 0.33 1.44 9.28
N LEU A 103 0.90 1.63 8.10
CA LEU A 103 0.24 1.46 6.82
C LEU A 103 1.16 0.61 5.95
N THR A 104 0.71 -0.57 5.57
CA THR A 104 1.38 -1.40 4.57
C THR A 104 0.69 -1.21 3.24
N LEU A 105 1.46 -1.00 2.18
CA LEU A 105 1.03 -1.07 0.79
C LEU A 105 1.72 -2.25 0.14
N ALA A 106 0.99 -3.06 -0.60
CA ALA A 106 1.53 -4.14 -1.39
C ALA A 106 1.11 -3.98 -2.85
N GLU A 107 2.04 -4.24 -3.75
CA GLU A 107 1.83 -4.35 -5.17
C GLU A 107 2.13 -5.79 -5.57
N GLU A 108 1.21 -6.43 -6.26
CA GLU A 108 1.43 -7.72 -6.89
C GLU A 108 1.27 -7.56 -8.41
N THR A 109 2.36 -7.76 -9.13
CA THR A 109 2.36 -7.77 -10.60
C THR A 109 1.71 -9.04 -11.13
N LYS A 110 1.23 -9.00 -12.39
CA LYS A 110 0.70 -10.19 -13.07
C LYS A 110 1.66 -11.40 -13.13
N ASP A 111 2.96 -11.16 -13.02
CA ASP A 111 3.97 -12.22 -13.01
C ASP A 111 4.19 -12.83 -11.60
N GLY A 112 3.35 -12.47 -10.62
CA GLY A 112 3.43 -12.94 -9.23
C GLY A 112 4.57 -12.31 -8.42
N GLN A 113 5.18 -11.23 -8.93
CA GLN A 113 6.17 -10.48 -8.16
C GLN A 113 5.46 -9.54 -7.19
N VAL A 114 5.85 -9.63 -5.92
CA VAL A 114 5.29 -8.82 -4.83
C VAL A 114 6.30 -7.78 -4.37
N SER A 115 5.87 -6.53 -4.29
CA SER A 115 6.60 -5.43 -3.65
C SER A 115 5.77 -4.87 -2.50
N GLN A 116 6.41 -4.50 -1.40
CA GLN A 116 5.74 -4.02 -0.20
C GLN A 116 6.45 -2.78 0.36
N TRP A 117 5.66 -1.84 0.86
CA TRP A 117 6.11 -0.67 1.61
C TRP A 117 5.34 -0.58 2.91
N GLN A 118 6.04 -0.65 4.04
CA GLN A 118 5.43 -0.49 5.36
C GLN A 118 5.86 0.85 5.97
N TYR A 119 4.89 1.74 6.15
CA TYR A 119 5.04 3.04 6.77
C TYR A 119 4.82 2.91 8.28
N ASN A 120 5.82 3.33 9.06
CA ASN A 120 5.89 3.09 10.50
C ASN A 120 5.69 4.37 11.31
N HIS A 121 5.14 4.21 12.52
CA HIS A 121 4.89 5.29 13.48
C HIS A 121 4.08 6.43 12.87
N ILE A 122 2.92 6.09 12.31
CA ILE A 122 2.02 7.02 11.65
C ILE A 122 1.29 7.88 12.68
N LEU A 123 1.37 9.18 12.45
CA LEU A 123 0.56 10.19 13.12
C LEU A 123 -0.46 10.73 12.11
N ALA A 124 -1.75 10.54 12.38
CA ALA A 124 -2.84 10.89 11.47
C ALA A 124 -3.70 12.05 12.00
N THR A 125 -3.84 13.09 11.18
CA THR A 125 -4.76 14.22 11.38
C THR A 125 -5.90 14.15 10.36
N ASN A 126 -6.86 15.08 10.39
CA ASN A 126 -7.96 15.08 9.42
C ASN A 126 -7.52 15.50 8.00
N LYS A 127 -6.38 16.20 7.88
CA LYS A 127 -5.87 16.73 6.61
C LYS A 127 -4.71 15.93 6.03
N LYS A 128 -4.01 15.15 6.84
CA LYS A 128 -2.82 14.40 6.44
C LYS A 128 -2.44 13.35 7.47
N PHE A 129 -1.68 12.35 7.04
CA PHE A 129 -0.92 11.50 7.95
C PHE A 129 0.57 11.54 7.63
N THR A 130 1.40 11.28 8.63
CA THR A 130 2.85 11.28 8.48
C THR A 130 3.44 10.02 9.10
N ALA A 131 4.32 9.33 8.38
CA ALA A 131 5.09 8.22 8.92
C ALA A 131 6.51 8.69 9.24
N ARG A 132 7.08 8.25 10.36
CA ARG A 132 8.44 8.66 10.78
C ARG A 132 9.54 7.89 10.05
N SER A 133 9.20 6.71 9.55
CA SER A 133 10.09 5.87 8.74
C SER A 133 9.24 4.96 7.85
N PHE A 134 9.88 4.32 6.88
CA PHE A 134 9.26 3.22 6.17
C PHE A 134 10.29 2.14 5.86
N THR A 135 9.84 0.90 5.78
CA THR A 135 10.59 -0.23 5.24
C THR A 135 10.02 -0.59 3.88
N TYR A 136 10.86 -1.13 3.00
CA TYR A 136 10.44 -1.60 1.70
C TYR A 136 11.07 -2.96 1.40
N GLN A 137 10.35 -3.74 0.62
CA GLN A 137 10.83 -4.96 -0.03
C GLN A 137 10.30 -4.90 -1.46
N ILE A 138 11.17 -4.64 -2.42
CA ILE A 138 10.79 -4.47 -3.82
C ILE A 138 11.30 -5.68 -4.59
N ALA A 139 10.40 -6.31 -5.35
CA ALA A 139 10.76 -7.42 -6.20
C ALA A 139 11.93 -7.03 -7.12
N LYS A 140 12.99 -7.86 -7.13
CA LYS A 140 14.23 -7.65 -7.92
C LYS A 140 15.09 -6.43 -7.54
N ALA A 141 14.65 -5.55 -6.64
CA ALA A 141 15.42 -4.39 -6.18
C ALA A 141 15.86 -4.46 -4.70
N GLY A 142 15.44 -5.51 -3.99
CA GLY A 142 15.89 -5.79 -2.62
C GLY A 142 15.04 -5.11 -1.55
N GLN A 143 15.56 -5.08 -0.33
CA GLN A 143 14.86 -4.58 0.85
C GLN A 143 15.68 -3.53 1.60
N GLY A 144 15.02 -2.66 2.34
CA GLY A 144 15.69 -1.63 3.10
C GLY A 144 14.78 -0.88 4.06
N GLN A 145 15.40 0.01 4.84
CA GLN A 145 14.71 0.90 5.75
C GLN A 145 15.13 2.33 5.48
N VAL A 146 14.15 3.22 5.40
CA VAL A 146 14.36 4.65 5.30
C VAL A 146 13.88 5.31 6.58
N LYS A 147 14.84 5.84 7.36
CA LYS A 147 14.58 6.56 8.62
C LYS A 147 14.27 8.04 8.36
N ARG A 148 13.36 8.31 7.43
CA ARG A 148 12.95 9.67 7.07
C ARG A 148 11.45 9.82 7.18
N LYS A 149 11.04 10.98 7.68
CA LYS A 149 9.63 11.37 7.74
C LYS A 149 9.07 11.51 6.32
N VAL A 150 7.93 10.87 6.09
CA VAL A 150 7.11 11.02 4.88
C VAL A 150 5.75 11.59 5.23
N VAL A 151 5.16 12.34 4.31
CA VAL A 151 3.89 13.04 4.50
C VAL A 151 2.92 12.62 3.39
N PHE A 152 1.71 12.28 3.79
CA PHE A 152 0.59 11.95 2.92
C PHE A 152 -0.50 12.97 3.17
N GLU A 153 -0.73 13.86 2.21
CA GLU A 153 -1.73 14.91 2.35
C GLU A 153 -3.05 14.45 1.76
N LYS A 154 -4.15 14.65 2.47
CA LYS A 154 -5.47 14.28 1.99
C LYS A 154 -5.82 15.18 0.81
N VAL A 155 -6.24 14.58 -0.30
CA VAL A 155 -6.80 15.29 -1.44
C VAL A 155 -8.28 15.50 -1.10
N SER A 156 -8.58 16.69 -0.57
CA SER A 156 -9.94 17.12 -0.21
C SER A 156 -10.88 17.11 -1.41
#